data_AF-A0A1W6A2M8-F1
#
_entry.id   AF-A0A1W6A2M8-F1
#
_cell.length_a   1.000
_cell.length_b   1.000
_cell.length_c   1.000
_cell.angle_alpha   90.00
_cell.angle_beta   90.00
_cell.angle_gamma   90.00
#
_symmetry.space_group_name_H-M   'P 1'
#
loop_
_entity.id
_entity.type
_entity.pdbx_description
1 polymer ?
#
loop_
_entity_poly.entity_id
_entity_poly.type
_entity_poly.pdbx_seq_one_letter_code
_entity_poly.pdbx_strand_id
1 'polypeptide(L)'
;MKEGIGKLTEINAYMVFLVATMDDQFEVELSVSCGEDIEYYMGLYLKENWKELFEDTRYVCDASFEGIQMVAKDKENKHSCYIETMNTRRRASIGIDRETLNDSHLDKLNRIKEIINS
;
A
#
# COMPACT_ATOMS: atom_id res chain seq x y z
N MET A 1 1.35 -24.14 22.50
CA MET A 1 1.98 -23.56 21.30
C MET A 1 0.98 -22.63 20.63
N LYS A 2 1.34 -21.39 20.32
CA LYS A 2 0.49 -20.52 19.48
C LYS A 2 0.79 -20.89 18.02
N GLU A 3 -0.01 -21.79 17.45
CA GLU A 3 0.08 -22.16 16.04
C GLU A 3 -0.36 -20.96 15.15
N GLY A 4 0.39 -20.68 14.10
CA GLY A 4 -0.07 -19.84 12.98
C GLY A 4 0.20 -18.33 13.03
N ILE A 5 1.15 -17.82 13.82
CA ILE A 5 1.55 -16.40 13.70
C ILE A 5 2.51 -16.26 12.50
N GLY A 6 1.96 -15.85 11.34
CA GLY A 6 2.76 -15.38 10.22
C GLY A 6 3.65 -14.21 10.68
N LYS A 7 4.96 -14.30 10.42
CA LYS A 7 5.90 -13.22 10.75
C LYS A 7 5.95 -12.22 9.60
N LEU A 8 5.31 -11.08 9.79
CA LEU A 8 5.47 -9.93 8.90
C LEU A 8 6.85 -9.31 9.18
N THR A 9 7.75 -9.40 8.21
CA THR A 9 9.16 -8.96 8.38
C THR A 9 9.51 -7.77 7.51
N GLU A 10 8.71 -7.49 6.48
CA GLU A 10 8.92 -6.38 5.57
C GLU A 10 7.83 -5.35 5.82
N ILE A 11 8.21 -4.22 6.42
CA ILE A 11 7.31 -3.11 6.73
C ILE A 11 7.79 -1.91 5.93
N ASN A 12 6.98 -1.46 4.99
CA ASN A 12 7.25 -0.32 4.13
C ASN A 12 6.13 0.70 4.24
N ALA A 13 6.47 1.97 4.01
CA ALA A 13 5.50 3.04 3.85
C ALA A 13 5.76 3.72 2.50
N TYR A 14 4.67 4.16 1.88
CA TYR A 14 4.68 4.76 0.55
C TYR A 14 3.82 6.02 0.55
N MET A 15 4.32 7.06 -0.09
CA MET A 15 3.48 8.14 -0.58
C MET A 15 2.93 7.74 -1.95
N VAL A 16 1.62 7.88 -2.13
CA VAL A 16 0.94 7.48 -3.35
C VAL A 16 0.55 8.73 -4.13
N PHE A 17 0.93 8.76 -5.40
CA PHE A 17 0.59 9.82 -6.33
C PHE A 17 -0.16 9.25 -7.53
N LEU A 18 -1.17 9.98 -7.99
CA LEU A 18 -1.81 9.73 -9.26
C LEU A 18 -1.19 10.67 -10.29
N VAL A 19 -0.39 10.10 -11.20
CA VAL A 19 0.39 10.83 -12.20
C VAL A 19 -0.36 10.81 -13.52
N ALA A 20 -0.52 11.99 -14.11
CA ALA A 20 -1.12 12.16 -15.43
C ALA A 20 -0.03 12.54 -16.45
N THR A 21 -0.03 11.84 -17.57
CA THR A 21 0.78 12.14 -18.75
C THR A 21 -0.14 12.54 -19.90
N MET A 22 0.43 12.83 -21.08
CA MET A 22 -0.37 13.15 -22.26
C MET A 22 -1.26 11.98 -22.72
N ASP A 23 -0.82 10.75 -22.49
CA ASP A 23 -1.44 9.55 -23.07
C ASP A 23 -2.15 8.66 -22.03
N ASP A 24 -1.78 8.78 -20.74
CA ASP A 24 -2.24 7.86 -19.69
C ASP A 24 -2.22 8.48 -18.28
N GLN A 25 -2.90 7.80 -17.35
CA GLN A 25 -2.93 8.12 -15.93
C GLN A 25 -2.69 6.85 -15.09
N PHE A 26 -1.73 6.92 -14.16
CA PHE A 26 -1.33 5.76 -13.35
C PHE A 26 -0.85 6.16 -11.95
N GLU A 27 -0.86 5.19 -11.03
CA GLU A 27 -0.37 5.38 -9.67
C GLU A 27 1.15 5.17 -9.59
N VAL A 28 1.82 6.05 -8.86
CA VAL A 28 3.25 5.96 -8.52
C VAL A 28 3.39 5.94 -7.00
N GLU A 29 4.13 4.95 -6.50
CA GLU A 29 4.42 4.77 -5.09
C GLU A 29 5.87 5.17 -4.80
N LEU A 30 6.07 6.18 -3.94
CA LEU A 30 7.38 6.60 -3.48
C LEU A 30 7.62 6.08 -2.07
N SER A 31 8.65 5.24 -1.91
CA SER A 31 9.00 4.68 -0.59
C SER A 31 9.48 5.78 0.35
N VAL A 32 8.96 5.78 1.57
CA VAL A 32 9.33 6.70 2.65
C VAL A 32 9.67 5.91 3.90
N SER A 33 10.73 6.33 4.60
CA SER A 33 11.23 5.69 5.81
C SER A 33 11.15 6.61 7.03
N CYS A 34 11.21 7.93 6.82
CA CYS A 34 11.15 8.94 7.87
C CYS A 34 10.39 10.20 7.43
N GLY A 35 10.28 11.16 8.35
CA GLY A 35 9.62 12.44 8.09
C GLY A 35 10.38 13.28 7.06
N GLU A 36 11.71 13.22 7.05
CA GLU A 36 12.53 13.96 6.08
C GLU A 36 12.25 13.53 4.63
N ASP A 37 12.01 12.24 4.38
CA ASP A 37 11.64 11.74 3.05
C ASP A 37 10.31 12.35 2.58
N ILE A 38 9.32 12.43 3.48
CA ILE A 38 8.00 13.00 3.18
C ILE A 38 8.12 14.49 2.88
N GLU A 39 8.85 15.24 3.72
CA GLU A 39 9.08 16.67 3.52
C GLU A 39 9.79 16.95 2.20
N TYR A 40 10.79 16.12 1.86
CA TYR A 40 11.51 16.22 0.61
C TYR A 40 10.59 16.02 -0.61
N TYR A 41 9.85 14.91 -0.67
CA TYR A 41 8.95 14.64 -1.79
C TYR A 41 7.79 15.62 -1.89
N MET A 42 7.19 16.02 -0.76
CA MET A 42 6.18 17.09 -0.74
C MET A 42 6.76 18.43 -1.21
N GLY A 43 8.01 18.72 -0.88
CA GLY A 43 8.71 19.91 -1.35
C GLY A 43 8.90 19.93 -2.87
N LEU A 44 9.22 18.79 -3.47
CA LEU A 44 9.28 18.63 -4.93
C LEU A 44 7.89 18.76 -5.56
N TYR A 45 6.89 18.12 -4.95
CA TYR A 45 5.50 18.16 -5.40
C TYR A 45 4.94 19.59 -5.45
N LEU A 46 5.09 20.36 -4.36
CA LEU A 46 4.63 21.74 -4.27
C LEU A 46 5.35 22.71 -5.21
N LYS A 47 6.54 22.33 -5.68
CA LYS A 47 7.32 23.10 -6.69
C LYS A 47 7.07 22.62 -8.12
N GLU A 48 6.20 21.62 -8.31
CA GLU A 48 5.92 20.99 -9.60
C GLU A 48 7.19 20.43 -10.27
N ASN A 49 8.18 20.00 -9.48
CA ASN A 49 9.43 19.44 -10.01
C ASN A 49 9.27 17.96 -10.32
N TRP A 50 8.47 17.66 -11.35
CA TRP A 50 8.10 16.30 -11.73
C TRP A 50 9.27 15.44 -12.18
N LYS A 51 10.30 16.06 -12.77
CA LYS A 51 11.47 15.35 -13.26
C LYS A 51 12.24 14.68 -12.12
N GLU A 52 12.33 15.36 -10.97
CA GLU A 52 13.03 14.85 -9.79
C GLU A 52 12.11 13.99 -8.92
N LEU A 53 10.81 14.31 -8.88
CA LEU A 53 9.84 13.54 -8.11
C LEU A 53 9.54 12.16 -8.74
N PHE A 54 9.54 12.08 -10.07
CA PHE A 54 9.19 10.89 -10.84
C PHE A 54 10.27 10.56 -11.87
N GLU A 55 11.49 10.26 -11.40
CA GLU A 55 12.70 10.11 -12.24
C GLU A 55 12.52 9.15 -13.44
N ASP A 56 11.72 8.10 -13.26
CA ASP A 56 11.45 7.08 -14.30
C ASP A 56 10.30 7.43 -15.26
N THR A 57 9.56 8.51 -15.00
CA THR A 57 8.40 8.91 -15.80
C THR A 57 8.74 10.05 -16.75
N ARG A 58 8.79 9.74 -18.05
CA ARG A 58 8.98 10.77 -19.09
C ARG A 58 7.66 11.49 -19.35
N TYR A 59 7.68 12.82 -19.25
CA TYR A 59 6.56 13.73 -19.63
C TYR A 59 5.32 13.68 -18.72
N VAL A 60 5.54 13.96 -17.45
CA VAL A 60 4.46 14.23 -16.48
C VAL A 60 3.81 15.57 -16.81
N CYS A 61 2.49 15.55 -17.02
CA CYS A 61 1.68 16.75 -17.23
C CYS A 61 1.18 17.33 -15.92
N ASP A 62 0.74 16.46 -15.01
CA ASP A 62 0.22 16.82 -13.69
C ASP A 62 0.35 15.64 -12.72
N ALA A 63 0.26 15.91 -11.43
CA ALA A 63 0.21 14.89 -10.40
C ALA A 63 -0.71 15.30 -9.24
N SER A 64 -1.44 14.33 -8.72
CA SER A 64 -2.23 14.48 -7.49
C SER A 64 -1.61 13.63 -6.39
N PHE A 65 -1.34 14.22 -5.24
CA PHE A 65 -0.99 13.44 -4.05
C PHE A 65 -2.24 12.76 -3.52
N GLU A 66 -2.28 11.44 -3.54
CA GLU A 66 -3.46 10.65 -3.15
C GLU A 66 -3.43 10.20 -1.70
N GLY A 67 -2.26 10.13 -1.06
CA GLY A 67 -2.17 9.81 0.37
C GLY A 67 -0.98 8.92 0.72
N ILE A 68 -1.10 8.22 1.84
CA ILE A 68 -0.04 7.35 2.37
C ILE A 68 -0.58 5.93 2.53
N GLN A 69 0.21 4.97 2.08
CA GLN A 69 -0.03 3.55 2.29
C GLN A 69 1.10 2.94 3.13
N MET A 70 0.75 2.13 4.12
CA MET A 70 1.69 1.28 4.84
C MET A 70 1.39 -0.18 4.52
N VAL A 71 2.45 -0.94 4.26
CA VAL A 71 2.37 -2.36 3.93
C VAL A 71 3.28 -3.13 4.88
N ALA A 72 2.72 -4.14 5.53
CA ALA A 72 3.46 -5.12 6.30
C ALA A 72 3.23 -6.51 5.70
N LYS A 73 4.29 -7.15 5.20
CA LYS A 73 4.21 -8.44 4.51
C LYS A 73 5.26 -9.43 5.00
N ASP A 74 5.00 -10.71 4.80
CA ASP A 74 6.04 -11.73 4.91
C ASP A 74 6.90 -11.78 3.64
N LYS A 75 8.06 -12.46 3.73
CA LYS A 75 9.02 -12.58 2.63
C LYS A 75 8.47 -13.26 1.38
N GLU A 76 7.47 -14.12 1.53
CA GLU A 76 6.86 -14.90 0.45
C GLU A 76 5.57 -14.24 -0.07
N ASN A 77 5.20 -13.07 0.46
CA ASN A 77 3.93 -12.36 0.26
C ASN A 77 2.67 -13.22 0.52
N LYS A 78 2.75 -14.25 1.37
CA LYS A 78 1.61 -15.12 1.72
C LYS A 78 0.66 -14.47 2.73
N HIS A 79 1.19 -13.60 3.56
CA HIS A 79 0.48 -12.77 4.51
C HIS A 79 0.86 -11.31 4.29
N SER A 80 -0.15 -10.47 4.18
CA SER A 80 0.05 -9.03 4.04
C SER A 80 -1.03 -8.25 4.77
N CYS A 81 -0.64 -7.12 5.33
CA CYS A 81 -1.51 -6.14 5.96
C CYS A 81 -1.24 -4.80 5.28
N TYR A 82 -2.32 -4.12 4.91
CA TYR A 82 -2.30 -2.82 4.26
C TYR A 82 -3.09 -1.85 5.12
N ILE A 83 -2.51 -0.67 5.36
CA ILE A 83 -3.19 0.48 5.95
C ILE A 83 -3.07 1.61 4.94
N GLU A 84 -4.20 2.02 4.38
CA GLU A 84 -4.30 3.07 3.38
C GLU A 84 -5.02 4.27 3.99
N THR A 85 -4.36 5.43 3.94
CA THR A 85 -4.97 6.74 4.24
C THR A 85 -4.91 7.57 2.97
N MET A 86 -5.89 7.35 2.10
CA MET A 86 -6.03 8.02 0.81
C MET A 86 -7.04 9.18 0.91
N ASN A 87 -6.97 10.14 -0.02
CA ASN A 87 -7.82 11.33 -0.07
C ASN A 87 -9.32 11.01 0.05
N THR A 88 -9.77 9.96 -0.63
CA THR A 88 -11.18 9.58 -0.71
C THR A 88 -11.55 8.39 0.18
N ARG A 89 -10.56 7.68 0.73
CA ARG A 89 -10.80 6.46 1.51
C ARG A 89 -9.75 6.22 2.59
N ARG A 90 -10.22 5.75 3.74
CA ARG A 90 -9.37 5.11 4.74
C ARG A 90 -9.71 3.64 4.77
N ARG A 91 -8.73 2.79 4.52
CA ARG A 91 -8.94 1.34 4.41
C ARG A 91 -7.84 0.61 5.17
N ALA A 92 -8.24 -0.38 5.96
CA ALA A 92 -7.33 -1.41 6.43
C ALA A 92 -7.76 -2.74 5.77
N SER A 93 -6.81 -3.48 5.22
CA SER A 93 -7.08 -4.79 4.64
C SER A 93 -5.99 -5.79 4.94
N ILE A 94 -6.38 -7.05 5.08
CA ILE A 94 -5.48 -8.17 5.34
C ILE A 94 -5.63 -9.15 4.18
N GLY A 95 -4.50 -9.46 3.52
CA GLY A 95 -4.38 -10.53 2.54
C GLY A 95 -3.83 -11.78 3.20
N ILE A 96 -4.49 -12.91 2.98
CA ILE A 96 -3.99 -14.22 3.39
C ILE A 96 -4.09 -15.14 2.18
N ASP A 97 -2.98 -15.75 1.83
CA ASP A 97 -2.93 -16.75 0.78
C ASP A 97 -3.86 -17.94 1.10
N ARG A 98 -4.60 -18.38 0.08
CA ARG A 98 -5.63 -19.41 0.23
C ARG A 98 -5.02 -20.78 0.55
N GLU A 99 -3.86 -21.10 -0.01
CA GLU A 99 -3.19 -22.37 0.29
C GLU A 99 -2.78 -22.43 1.76
N THR A 100 -2.39 -21.28 2.32
CA THR A 100 -2.09 -21.13 3.75
C THR A 100 -3.33 -21.29 4.66
N LEU A 101 -4.54 -21.11 4.12
CA LEU A 101 -5.81 -21.29 4.83
C LEU A 101 -6.37 -22.73 4.77
N ASN A 102 -5.91 -23.53 3.81
CA ASN A 102 -6.58 -24.78 3.42
C ASN A 102 -6.45 -25.91 4.45
N ASP A 103 -5.40 -25.96 5.29
CA ASP A 103 -5.18 -27.15 6.12
C ASP A 103 -5.80 -27.10 7.53
N SER A 104 -6.22 -25.94 8.07
CA SER A 104 -6.89 -25.92 9.40
C SER A 104 -7.78 -24.71 9.74
N HIS A 105 -7.98 -23.75 8.82
CA HIS A 105 -8.64 -22.47 9.14
C HIS A 105 -9.93 -22.19 8.35
N LEU A 106 -10.34 -23.06 7.42
CA LEU A 106 -11.57 -22.95 6.63
C LEU A 106 -12.83 -22.75 7.51
N ASP A 107 -12.95 -23.52 8.60
CA ASP A 107 -14.05 -23.38 9.57
C ASP A 107 -14.07 -22.01 10.27
N LYS A 108 -12.89 -21.45 10.58
CA LYS A 108 -12.78 -20.14 11.23
C LYS A 108 -13.17 -19.02 10.26
N LEU A 109 -12.82 -19.14 8.98
CA LEU A 109 -13.20 -18.18 7.95
C LEU A 109 -14.69 -18.18 7.63
N ASN A 110 -15.32 -19.36 7.58
CA ASN A 110 -16.77 -19.46 7.41
C ASN A 110 -17.50 -18.77 8.57
N ARG A 111 -17.01 -18.94 9.80
CA ARG A 111 -17.57 -18.31 10.99
C ARG A 111 -17.40 -16.78 11.00
N ILE A 112 -16.28 -16.27 10.48
CA ILE A 112 -16.08 -14.82 10.30
C ILE A 112 -17.04 -14.26 9.24
N LYS A 113 -17.26 -14.98 8.13
CA LYS A 113 -18.23 -14.59 7.10
C LYS A 113 -19.67 -14.56 7.64
N GLU A 114 -20.04 -15.51 8.49
CA GLU A 114 -21.37 -15.51 9.15
C GLU A 114 -21.56 -14.30 10.05
N ILE A 115 -20.55 -13.91 10.85
CA ILE A 115 -20.62 -12.73 11.73
C ILE A 115 -20.74 -11.43 10.93
N ILE A 116 -20.03 -11.31 9.80
CA ILE A 116 -20.06 -10.09 8.96
C ILE A 116 -21.38 -9.93 8.21
N ASN A 117 -22.03 -11.04 7.85
CA ASN A 117 -23.28 -11.03 7.07
C ASN A 117 -24.55 -11.22 7.93
N SER A 118 -24.44 -11.19 9.26
CA SER A 118 -25.56 -11.18 10.21
C SER A 118 -25.85 -9.76 10.69
#